data_AF-A0A7S2X3B8-F1
#
_entry.id   AF-A0A7S2X3B8-F1
#
_cell.length_a   1.000
_cell.length_b   1.000
_cell.length_c   1.000
_cell.angle_alpha   90.00
_cell.angle_beta   90.00
_cell.angle_gamma   90.00
#
_symmetry.space_group_name_H-M   'P 1'
#
loop_
_entity.id
_entity.type
_entity.pdbx_description
1 polymer ?
#
loop_
_entity_poly.entity_id
_entity_poly.type
_entity_poly.pdbx_seq_one_letter_code
_entity_poly.pdbx_strand_id
1 'polypeptide(L)'
;MRAPMNRAETTQRRGGRGLRPAATPLEIDAGDASYVDEDDRTVSKSILLVSFFQIALTSFFYTVVIPTSRQYAESLDAPDNFQAYMVGAAALGGAFMNPVYRWLLSKSFAGTMHFQLVCMQVGSLLYALAQVADKIELLIVGRLVGGCGSSVYPIYQYIAEEVGKNHRSEVISMISGFGKSFGFALGPIFAACLAYVDFNIGKLEVDKETNPGWTVAILCLLQTILVVWVFPRHGSRLIGKPKAEPDLPQTSAPVTLKERMLHLGCIGFLVANIAVANAFISAWQLAATNVVQLKFQWSIQWSAVLVGGGSFTPAFV
;
A
#
# COMPACT_ATOMS: atom_id res chain seq x y z
N MET A 1 81.58 15.49 49.97
CA MET A 1 81.75 16.07 51.31
C MET A 1 80.97 17.38 51.34
N ARG A 2 79.92 17.45 52.17
CA ARG A 2 79.12 18.64 52.60
C ARG A 2 78.43 19.54 51.54
N ALA A 3 77.09 19.53 51.58
CA ALA A 3 76.27 20.74 51.44
C ALA A 3 76.45 21.65 52.68
N PRO A 4 76.08 22.95 52.59
CA PRO A 4 74.81 23.41 53.17
C PRO A 4 74.11 24.48 52.30
N MET A 5 72.78 24.57 52.18
CA MET A 5 71.68 24.83 53.13
C MET A 5 71.20 26.30 53.12
N ASN A 6 69.94 26.46 52.69
CA ASN A 6 68.91 27.44 53.07
C ASN A 6 69.17 28.97 53.01
N ARG A 7 68.26 29.66 52.32
CA ARG A 7 67.33 30.59 53.00
C ARG A 7 66.01 30.75 52.25
N ALA A 8 64.92 30.49 52.98
CA ALA A 8 63.56 30.78 52.60
C ALA A 8 63.27 32.28 52.77
N GLU A 9 62.39 32.83 51.94
CA GLU A 9 61.56 33.98 52.30
C GLU A 9 60.15 33.83 51.74
N THR A 10 59.20 34.10 52.62
CA THR A 10 57.78 33.80 52.56
C THR A 10 57.03 35.13 52.54
N THR A 11 56.23 35.45 51.51
CA THR A 11 55.16 36.47 51.60
C THR A 11 54.20 36.31 50.40
N GLN A 12 53.06 35.61 50.54
CA GLN A 12 51.74 36.07 50.99
C GLN A 12 50.82 36.65 49.88
N ARG A 13 49.79 35.86 49.54
CA ARG A 13 48.39 36.18 49.16
C ARG A 13 48.09 37.29 48.13
N ARG A 14 47.38 36.89 47.05
CA ARG A 14 45.97 37.32 46.80
C ARG A 14 45.33 36.49 45.68
N GLY A 15 44.12 35.99 45.94
CA GLY A 15 43.28 35.32 44.94
C GLY A 15 42.56 36.31 44.02
N GLY A 16 42.16 35.82 42.85
CA GLY A 16 41.26 36.52 41.92
C GLY A 16 40.89 35.63 40.74
N ARG A 17 39.68 35.05 40.77
CA ARG A 17 38.97 34.55 39.59
C ARG A 17 38.62 35.74 38.70
N GLY A 18 38.84 35.65 37.38
CA GLY A 18 38.34 36.66 36.46
C GLY A 18 38.69 36.42 34.99
N LEU A 19 37.71 35.91 34.25
CA LEU A 19 37.37 36.12 32.83
C LEU A 19 38.48 36.24 31.75
N ARG A 20 38.46 35.29 30.81
CA ARG A 20 39.07 35.39 29.46
C ARG A 20 38.29 36.39 28.58
N PRO A 21 38.95 37.24 27.77
CA PRO A 21 38.26 38.17 26.89
C PRO A 21 37.84 37.58 25.54
N ALA A 22 36.68 38.08 25.11
CA ALA A 22 35.89 37.95 23.90
C ALA A 22 36.56 37.46 22.59
N ALA A 23 35.92 36.46 21.97
CA ALA A 23 36.03 36.19 20.54
C ALA A 23 35.04 37.08 19.77
N THR A 24 35.50 37.63 18.66
CA THR A 24 34.80 38.52 17.72
C THR A 24 33.50 37.88 17.19
N PRO A 25 32.40 38.62 17.01
CA PRO A 25 31.19 38.09 16.37
C PRO A 25 31.42 38.00 14.86
N LEU A 26 31.30 36.80 14.30
CA LEU A 26 31.04 36.64 12.87
C LEU A 26 29.54 36.81 12.66
N GLU A 27 29.16 38.00 12.19
CA GLU A 27 27.92 38.22 11.47
C GLU A 27 27.95 37.39 10.17
N ILE A 28 27.09 36.38 10.09
CA ILE A 28 26.54 35.92 8.83
C ILE A 28 25.02 35.94 9.01
N ASP A 29 24.43 37.01 8.50
CA ASP A 29 23.03 37.07 8.13
C ASP A 29 22.75 36.02 7.05
N ALA A 30 21.96 35.02 7.40
CA ALA A 30 21.24 34.18 6.46
C ALA A 30 19.86 33.96 7.10
N GLY A 31 18.91 34.79 6.67
CA GLY A 31 17.55 34.84 7.20
C GLY A 31 16.95 33.47 7.50
N ASP A 32 16.21 33.42 8.61
CA ASP A 32 15.42 32.29 9.11
C ASP A 32 14.87 31.43 7.96
N ALA A 33 15.63 30.41 7.58
CA ALA A 33 15.05 29.19 7.06
C ALA A 33 14.20 28.66 8.21
N SER A 34 12.89 28.88 8.15
CA SER A 34 11.95 28.40 9.17
C SER A 34 12.31 26.96 9.50
N TYR A 35 12.73 26.71 10.74
CA TYR A 35 12.94 25.36 11.26
C TYR A 35 11.58 24.66 11.19
N VAL A 36 11.31 23.99 10.06
CA VAL A 36 10.12 23.17 9.91
C VAL A 36 10.40 21.94 10.75
N ASP A 37 9.65 21.78 11.83
CA ASP A 37 9.68 20.55 12.63
C ASP A 37 9.42 19.37 11.69
N GLU A 38 10.43 18.51 11.51
CA GLU A 38 10.35 17.36 10.61
C GLU A 38 9.21 16.42 11.02
N ASP A 39 8.83 16.42 12.31
CA ASP A 39 7.75 15.57 12.83
C ASP A 39 6.35 16.12 12.54
N ASP A 40 6.21 17.40 12.17
CA ASP A 40 4.94 18.06 11.77
C ASP A 40 4.80 18.29 10.26
N ARG A 41 5.73 17.79 9.44
CA ARG A 41 5.66 17.95 7.98
C ARG A 41 4.44 17.23 7.38
N THR A 42 3.71 17.93 6.51
CA THR A 42 2.61 17.38 5.71
C THR A 42 2.88 17.52 4.21
N VAL A 43 2.17 16.74 3.40
CA VAL A 43 2.28 16.74 1.94
C VAL A 43 1.06 17.39 1.30
N SER A 44 1.22 17.85 0.05
CA SER A 44 0.13 18.44 -0.72
C SER A 44 -1.09 17.53 -0.79
N LYS A 45 -2.28 18.10 -0.62
CA LYS A 45 -3.57 17.42 -0.73
C LYS A 45 -3.75 16.72 -2.08
N SER A 46 -3.16 17.26 -3.15
CA SER A 46 -3.21 16.65 -4.49
C SER A 46 -2.51 15.28 -4.53
N ILE A 47 -1.35 15.16 -3.88
CA ILE A 47 -0.59 13.90 -3.83
C ILE A 47 -1.31 12.87 -2.95
N LEU A 48 -1.92 13.32 -1.86
CA LEU A 48 -2.76 12.47 -1.01
C LEU A 48 -3.98 11.95 -1.78
N LEU A 49 -4.62 12.81 -2.58
CA LEU A 49 -5.76 12.44 -3.41
C LEU A 49 -5.38 11.40 -4.47
N VAL A 50 -4.25 11.60 -5.17
CA VAL A 50 -3.74 10.62 -6.15
C VAL A 50 -3.40 9.30 -5.47
N SER A 51 -2.79 9.34 -4.28
CA SER A 51 -2.48 8.14 -3.49
C SER A 51 -3.76 7.42 -3.05
N PHE A 52 -4.80 8.17 -2.66
CA PHE A 52 -6.10 7.62 -2.31
C PHE A 52 -6.73 6.89 -3.50
N PHE A 53 -6.77 7.53 -4.68
CA PHE A 53 -7.31 6.89 -5.88
C PHE A 53 -6.48 5.68 -6.32
N GLN A 54 -5.16 5.70 -6.13
CA GLN A 54 -4.30 4.56 -6.43
C GLN A 54 -4.64 3.34 -5.55
N ILE A 55 -4.83 3.54 -4.25
CA ILE A 55 -5.26 2.46 -3.33
C ILE A 55 -6.67 2.00 -3.65
N ALA A 56 -7.59 2.94 -3.86
CA ALA A 56 -8.97 2.62 -4.20
C ALA A 56 -9.06 1.79 -5.50
N LEU A 57 -8.31 2.17 -6.53
CA LEU A 57 -8.25 1.45 -7.80
C LEU A 57 -7.67 0.04 -7.63
N THR A 58 -6.63 -0.09 -6.80
CA THR A 58 -6.03 -1.39 -6.46
C THR A 58 -7.05 -2.32 -5.80
N SER A 59 -7.82 -1.82 -4.83
CA SER A 59 -8.90 -2.59 -4.18
C SER A 59 -10.06 -2.87 -5.13
N PHE A 60 -10.44 -1.90 -5.96
CA PHE A 60 -11.49 -2.03 -6.97
C PHE A 60 -11.19 -3.14 -7.99
N PHE A 61 -9.94 -3.25 -8.47
CA PHE A 61 -9.51 -4.31 -9.37
C PHE A 61 -9.76 -5.73 -8.81
N TYR A 62 -9.58 -5.91 -7.50
CA TYR A 62 -9.88 -7.19 -6.87
C TYR A 62 -11.37 -7.50 -6.86
N THR A 63 -12.19 -6.53 -6.46
CA THR A 63 -13.61 -6.74 -6.13
C THR A 63 -14.55 -6.69 -7.32
N VAL A 64 -14.27 -5.88 -8.33
CA VAL A 64 -15.17 -5.68 -9.48
C VAL A 64 -15.43 -6.97 -10.26
N VAL A 65 -14.47 -7.89 -10.25
CA VAL A 65 -14.57 -9.17 -10.96
C VAL A 65 -15.30 -10.25 -10.15
N ILE A 66 -15.40 -10.13 -8.82
CA ILE A 66 -15.91 -11.22 -7.96
C ILE A 66 -17.34 -11.64 -8.33
N PRO A 67 -18.32 -10.71 -8.52
CA PRO A 67 -19.71 -11.10 -8.77
C PRO A 67 -19.93 -11.80 -10.12
N THR A 68 -19.09 -11.51 -11.12
CA THR A 68 -19.20 -12.00 -12.49
C THR A 68 -18.24 -13.15 -12.81
N SER A 69 -17.19 -13.33 -12.00
CA SER A 69 -16.11 -14.30 -12.23
C SER A 69 -16.57 -15.74 -12.43
N ARG A 70 -17.63 -16.18 -11.73
CA ARG A 70 -18.20 -17.52 -11.91
C ARG A 70 -18.77 -17.71 -13.31
N GLN A 71 -19.67 -16.81 -13.71
CA GLN A 71 -20.36 -16.92 -15.00
C GLN A 71 -19.36 -16.77 -16.16
N TYR A 72 -18.35 -15.91 -15.99
CA TYR A 72 -17.30 -15.77 -17.00
C TYR A 72 -16.40 -17.00 -17.13
N ALA A 73 -16.20 -17.74 -16.04
CA ALA A 73 -15.49 -19.01 -16.11
C ALA A 73 -16.39 -20.08 -16.79
N GLU A 74 -17.69 -20.12 -16.46
CA GLU A 74 -18.67 -21.04 -17.05
C GLU A 74 -18.86 -20.80 -18.56
N SER A 75 -18.84 -19.54 -19.03
CA SER A 75 -18.98 -19.22 -20.45
C SER A 75 -17.80 -19.67 -21.31
N LEU A 76 -16.64 -19.91 -20.69
CA LEU A 76 -15.43 -20.46 -21.32
C LEU A 76 -15.24 -21.96 -21.05
N ASP A 77 -16.28 -22.67 -20.58
CA ASP A 77 -16.23 -24.11 -20.25
C ASP A 77 -15.17 -24.47 -19.19
N ALA A 78 -14.92 -23.56 -18.24
CA ALA A 78 -13.94 -23.78 -17.19
C ALA A 78 -14.46 -24.75 -16.11
N PRO A 79 -13.56 -25.49 -15.44
CA PRO A 79 -13.94 -26.41 -14.37
C PRO A 79 -14.67 -25.72 -13.19
N ASP A 80 -15.44 -26.50 -12.44
CA ASP A 80 -16.07 -26.03 -11.21
C ASP A 80 -15.05 -25.39 -10.26
N ASN A 81 -15.45 -24.31 -9.62
CA ASN A 81 -14.62 -23.51 -8.70
C ASN A 81 -13.41 -22.81 -9.33
N PHE A 82 -13.34 -22.69 -10.67
CA PHE A 82 -12.23 -22.02 -11.35
C PHE A 82 -11.98 -20.57 -10.87
N GLN A 83 -13.04 -19.87 -10.48
CA GLN A 83 -13.01 -18.53 -9.86
C GLN A 83 -12.05 -18.39 -8.66
N ALA A 84 -11.84 -19.46 -7.87
CA ALA A 84 -10.92 -19.42 -6.73
C ALA A 84 -9.46 -19.29 -7.21
N TYR A 85 -9.10 -19.97 -8.29
CA TYR A 85 -7.78 -19.83 -8.92
C TYR A 85 -7.59 -18.43 -9.50
N MET A 86 -8.63 -17.82 -10.08
CA MET A 86 -8.57 -16.44 -10.58
C MET A 86 -8.31 -15.43 -9.46
N VAL A 87 -8.97 -15.56 -8.31
CA VAL A 87 -8.73 -14.69 -7.14
C VAL A 87 -7.34 -14.93 -6.55
N GLY A 88 -6.92 -16.20 -6.44
CA GLY A 88 -5.59 -16.58 -5.96
C GLY A 88 -4.47 -16.08 -6.86
N ALA A 89 -4.64 -16.14 -8.18
CA ALA A 89 -3.64 -15.68 -9.15
C ALA A 89 -3.31 -14.19 -8.99
N ALA A 90 -4.33 -13.36 -8.74
CA ALA A 90 -4.11 -11.93 -8.48
C ALA A 90 -3.29 -11.70 -7.19
N ALA A 91 -3.63 -12.41 -6.10
CA ALA A 91 -2.88 -12.32 -4.85
C ALA A 91 -1.42 -12.79 -4.99
N LEU A 92 -1.20 -13.87 -5.74
CA LEU A 92 0.15 -14.38 -6.04
C LEU A 92 0.99 -13.38 -6.83
N GLY A 93 0.40 -12.72 -7.84
CA GLY A 93 1.08 -11.67 -8.60
C GLY A 93 1.54 -10.51 -7.70
N GLY A 94 0.68 -10.07 -6.79
CA GLY A 94 1.00 -9.01 -5.83
C GLY A 94 2.11 -9.39 -4.86
N ALA A 95 2.10 -10.63 -4.36
CA ALA A 95 3.13 -11.15 -3.47
C ALA A 95 4.50 -11.23 -4.16
N PHE A 96 4.53 -11.70 -5.40
CA PHE A 96 5.76 -11.88 -6.18
C PHE A 96 6.47 -10.56 -6.48
N MET A 97 5.72 -9.47 -6.68
CA MET A 97 6.29 -8.17 -7.05
C MET A 97 6.85 -7.34 -5.89
N ASN A 98 6.64 -7.73 -4.63
CA ASN A 98 7.12 -6.96 -3.47
C ASN A 98 8.64 -6.66 -3.45
N PRO A 99 9.54 -7.60 -3.79
CA PRO A 99 10.98 -7.30 -3.90
C PRO A 99 11.28 -6.34 -5.06
N VAL A 100 10.59 -6.49 -6.19
CA VAL A 100 10.75 -5.65 -7.39
C VAL A 100 10.37 -4.20 -7.07
N TYR A 101 9.31 -3.99 -6.28
CA TYR A 101 8.91 -2.65 -5.85
C TYR A 101 9.98 -1.93 -5.05
N ARG A 102 10.76 -2.62 -4.22
CA ARG A 102 11.89 -1.99 -3.51
C ARG A 102 12.93 -1.44 -4.48
N TRP A 103 13.23 -2.18 -5.54
CA TRP A 103 14.17 -1.75 -6.57
C TRP A 103 13.60 -0.63 -7.47
N LEU A 104 12.31 -0.68 -7.79
CA LEU A 104 11.63 0.37 -8.54
C LEU A 104 11.58 1.71 -7.76
N LEU A 105 11.29 1.62 -6.47
CA LEU A 105 11.18 2.79 -5.59
C LEU A 105 12.52 3.51 -5.37
N SER A 106 13.64 2.79 -5.37
CA SER A 106 14.96 3.45 -5.31
C SER A 106 15.21 4.35 -6.52
N LYS A 107 14.57 4.07 -7.66
CA LYS A 107 14.67 4.89 -8.87
C LYS A 107 13.67 6.04 -8.87
N SER A 108 12.37 5.75 -8.72
CA SER A 108 11.31 6.77 -8.82
C SER A 108 9.99 6.31 -8.22
N PHE A 109 9.34 7.15 -7.41
CA PHE A 109 7.98 6.87 -6.94
C PHE A 109 6.95 6.90 -8.08
N ALA A 110 6.94 7.96 -8.89
CA ALA A 110 6.02 8.08 -10.03
C ALA A 110 6.22 6.95 -11.05
N GLY A 111 7.48 6.58 -11.35
CA GLY A 111 7.78 5.44 -12.22
C GLY A 111 7.29 4.11 -11.65
N THR A 112 7.37 3.93 -10.33
CA THR A 112 6.84 2.75 -9.65
C THR A 112 5.32 2.67 -9.79
N MET A 113 4.60 3.76 -9.49
CA MET A 113 3.14 3.77 -9.61
C MET A 113 2.67 3.60 -11.06
N HIS A 114 3.41 4.17 -12.02
CA HIS A 114 3.13 3.96 -13.43
C HIS A 114 3.26 2.49 -13.82
N PHE A 115 4.31 1.80 -13.35
CA PHE A 115 4.45 0.36 -13.55
C PHE A 115 3.27 -0.43 -12.97
N GLN A 116 2.80 -0.06 -11.77
CA GLN A 116 1.62 -0.67 -11.15
C GLN A 116 0.39 -0.58 -12.05
N LEU A 117 0.14 0.63 -12.56
CA LEU A 117 -1.00 0.91 -13.43
C LEU A 117 -0.89 0.19 -14.76
N VAL A 118 0.31 0.10 -15.36
CA VAL A 118 0.52 -0.65 -16.60
C VAL A 118 0.28 -2.15 -16.40
N CYS A 119 0.78 -2.74 -15.31
CA CYS A 119 0.50 -4.14 -14.99
C CYS A 119 -1.01 -4.39 -14.84
N MET A 120 -1.70 -3.54 -14.08
CA MET A 120 -3.14 -3.63 -13.88
C MET A 120 -3.93 -3.41 -15.18
N GLN A 121 -3.54 -2.43 -15.98
CA GLN A 121 -4.09 -2.16 -17.32
C GLN A 121 -3.98 -3.39 -18.23
N VAL A 122 -2.77 -3.93 -18.39
CA VAL A 122 -2.51 -5.06 -19.28
C VAL A 122 -3.24 -6.30 -18.77
N GLY A 123 -3.23 -6.55 -17.47
CA GLY A 123 -3.96 -7.65 -16.86
C GLY A 123 -5.47 -7.55 -17.11
N SER A 124 -6.05 -6.36 -16.97
CA SER A 124 -7.46 -6.10 -17.22
C SER A 124 -7.85 -6.21 -18.70
N LEU A 125 -6.96 -5.81 -19.63
CA LEU A 125 -7.16 -6.02 -21.07
C LEU A 125 -7.11 -7.51 -21.43
N LEU A 126 -6.15 -8.26 -20.89
CA LEU A 126 -6.07 -9.72 -21.08
C LEU A 126 -7.33 -10.41 -20.55
N TYR A 127 -7.83 -9.97 -19.39
CA TYR A 127 -9.08 -10.48 -18.83
C TYR A 127 -10.28 -10.19 -19.75
N ALA A 128 -10.41 -8.98 -20.28
CA ALA A 128 -11.52 -8.62 -21.17
C ALA A 128 -11.45 -9.30 -22.54
N LEU A 129 -10.24 -9.58 -23.04
CA LEU A 129 -10.03 -10.24 -24.33
C LEU A 129 -10.12 -11.78 -24.25
N ALA A 130 -10.20 -12.36 -23.05
CA ALA A 130 -10.27 -13.82 -22.89
C ALA A 130 -11.50 -14.42 -23.57
N GLN A 131 -12.64 -13.72 -23.58
CA GLN A 131 -13.85 -14.13 -24.30
C GLN A 131 -13.62 -14.20 -25.83
N VAL A 132 -12.99 -13.17 -26.40
CA VAL A 132 -12.73 -13.10 -27.85
C VAL A 132 -11.74 -14.17 -28.29
N ALA A 133 -10.78 -14.49 -27.42
CA ALA A 133 -9.75 -15.50 -27.69
C ALA A 133 -10.21 -16.93 -27.35
N ASP A 134 -11.36 -17.09 -26.68
CA ASP A 134 -11.90 -18.36 -26.20
C ASP A 134 -10.89 -19.19 -25.38
N LYS A 135 -10.18 -18.52 -24.46
CA LYS A 135 -9.07 -19.11 -23.69
C LYS A 135 -9.14 -18.79 -22.21
N ILE A 136 -9.35 -19.84 -21.41
CA ILE A 136 -9.38 -19.78 -19.95
C ILE A 136 -8.01 -19.31 -19.38
N GLU A 137 -6.90 -19.64 -20.03
CA GLU A 137 -5.56 -19.28 -19.56
C GLU A 137 -5.36 -17.76 -19.52
N LEU A 138 -6.01 -17.02 -20.42
CA LEU A 138 -5.96 -15.55 -20.42
C LEU A 138 -6.64 -14.94 -19.19
N LEU A 139 -7.62 -15.62 -18.58
CA LEU A 139 -8.21 -15.20 -17.31
C LEU A 139 -7.18 -15.27 -16.18
N ILE A 140 -6.48 -16.41 -16.04
CA ILE A 140 -5.47 -16.58 -14.98
C ILE A 140 -4.30 -15.63 -15.22
N VAL A 141 -3.77 -15.58 -16.45
CA VAL A 141 -2.63 -14.72 -16.77
C VAL A 141 -3.00 -13.25 -16.60
N GLY A 142 -4.20 -12.84 -17.05
CA GLY A 142 -4.70 -11.49 -16.84
C GLY A 142 -4.80 -11.12 -15.36
N ARG A 143 -5.30 -12.04 -14.52
CA ARG A 143 -5.37 -11.82 -13.07
C ARG A 143 -4.00 -11.78 -12.42
N LEU A 144 -3.06 -12.65 -12.82
CA LEU A 144 -1.70 -12.67 -12.31
C LEU A 144 -0.93 -11.39 -12.67
N VAL A 145 -0.96 -11.01 -13.96
CA VAL A 145 -0.32 -9.78 -14.45
C VAL A 145 -0.96 -8.54 -13.84
N GLY A 146 -2.28 -8.50 -13.71
CA GLY A 146 -2.96 -7.38 -13.06
C GLY A 146 -2.64 -7.30 -11.57
N GLY A 147 -2.57 -8.45 -10.90
CA GLY A 147 -2.18 -8.60 -9.50
C GLY A 147 -0.76 -8.13 -9.21
N CYS A 148 0.16 -8.25 -10.19
CA CYS A 148 1.50 -7.68 -10.07
C CYS A 148 1.44 -6.19 -9.72
N GLY A 149 0.46 -5.43 -10.23
CA GLY A 149 0.28 -4.00 -9.96
C GLY A 149 -0.36 -3.66 -8.60
N SER A 150 -0.85 -4.64 -7.87
CA SER A 150 -1.80 -4.43 -6.77
C SER A 150 -1.16 -4.21 -5.39
N SER A 151 0.01 -3.57 -5.32
CA SER A 151 0.75 -3.38 -4.06
C SER A 151 0.53 -2.00 -3.45
N VAL A 152 0.30 -1.94 -2.14
CA VAL A 152 0.20 -0.67 -1.39
C VAL A 152 1.56 -0.13 -0.93
N TYR A 153 2.62 -0.93 -1.10
CA TYR A 153 3.96 -0.63 -0.58
C TYR A 153 4.55 0.71 -1.06
N PRO A 154 4.44 1.09 -2.36
CA PRO A 154 4.97 2.38 -2.85
C PRO A 154 4.40 3.61 -2.14
N ILE A 155 3.11 3.58 -1.84
CA ILE A 155 2.40 4.69 -1.20
C ILE A 155 2.79 4.79 0.27
N TYR A 156 2.88 3.66 0.96
CA TYR A 156 3.34 3.64 2.35
C TYR A 156 4.78 4.10 2.47
N GLN A 157 5.65 3.72 1.54
CA GLN A 157 7.02 4.20 1.52
C GLN A 157 7.08 5.71 1.28
N TYR A 158 6.24 6.25 0.39
CA TYR A 158 6.16 7.68 0.13
C TYR A 158 5.66 8.47 1.35
N ILE A 159 4.54 8.05 1.94
CA ILE A 159 4.00 8.66 3.17
C ILE A 159 5.02 8.56 4.30
N ALA A 160 5.76 7.45 4.35
CA ALA A 160 6.81 7.29 5.33
C ALA A 160 7.95 8.31 5.17
N GLU A 161 8.26 8.69 3.95
CA GLU A 161 9.37 9.60 3.66
C GLU A 161 9.01 11.06 3.75
N GLU A 162 7.76 11.42 3.46
CA GLU A 162 7.35 12.80 3.28
C GLU A 162 6.41 13.31 4.39
N VAL A 163 5.80 12.42 5.18
CA VAL A 163 4.91 12.82 6.29
C VAL A 163 5.62 12.64 7.62
N GLY A 164 5.59 13.69 8.45
CA GLY A 164 6.12 13.69 9.81
C GLY A 164 5.42 12.68 10.71
N LYS A 165 6.08 12.27 11.80
CA LYS A 165 5.61 11.17 12.65
C LYS A 165 4.23 11.45 13.27
N ASN A 166 3.93 12.70 13.57
CA ASN A 166 2.69 13.11 14.24
C ASN A 166 1.46 12.91 13.33
N HIS A 167 1.60 13.17 12.03
CA HIS A 167 0.51 13.07 11.06
C HIS A 167 0.50 11.77 10.25
N ARG A 168 1.59 10.98 10.30
CA ARG A 168 1.71 9.78 9.45
C ARG A 168 0.57 8.79 9.67
N SER A 169 0.22 8.50 10.93
CA SER A 169 -0.83 7.53 11.26
C SER A 169 -2.20 7.98 10.76
N GLU A 170 -2.51 9.28 10.88
CA GLU A 170 -3.74 9.88 10.39
C GLU A 170 -3.82 9.84 8.85
N VAL A 171 -2.73 10.20 8.17
CA VAL A 171 -2.68 10.16 6.71
C VAL A 171 -2.80 8.73 6.18
N ILE A 172 -2.16 7.76 6.84
CA ILE A 172 -2.29 6.34 6.47
C ILE A 172 -3.72 5.86 6.67
N SER A 173 -4.37 6.17 7.80
CA SER A 173 -5.76 5.75 8.04
C SER A 173 -6.72 6.40 7.05
N MET A 174 -6.56 7.70 6.77
CA MET A 174 -7.39 8.43 5.81
C MET A 174 -7.24 7.85 4.39
N ILE A 175 -6.02 7.63 3.92
CA ILE A 175 -5.79 7.23 2.52
C ILE A 175 -6.03 5.74 2.35
N SER A 176 -5.54 4.94 3.28
CA SER A 176 -5.46 3.49 3.13
C SER A 176 -6.56 2.73 3.84
N GLY A 177 -7.17 3.31 4.87
CA GLY A 177 -8.44 2.84 5.40
C GLY A 177 -9.52 3.15 4.38
N PHE A 178 -9.93 4.43 4.32
CA PHE A 178 -11.05 4.84 3.44
C PHE A 178 -10.83 4.50 1.97
N GLY A 179 -9.62 4.63 1.42
CA GLY A 179 -9.36 4.30 0.02
C GLY A 179 -9.62 2.83 -0.28
N LYS A 180 -9.18 1.92 0.60
CA LYS A 180 -9.50 0.48 0.44
C LYS A 180 -10.99 0.25 0.58
N SER A 181 -11.62 0.78 1.64
CA SER A 181 -13.07 0.68 1.88
C SER A 181 -13.87 1.09 0.64
N PHE A 182 -13.47 2.21 0.05
CA PHE A 182 -14.09 2.78 -1.13
C PHE A 182 -13.95 1.87 -2.35
N GLY A 183 -12.74 1.36 -2.61
CA GLY A 183 -12.52 0.39 -3.70
C GLY A 183 -13.27 -0.93 -3.50
N PHE A 184 -13.30 -1.45 -2.27
CA PHE A 184 -14.01 -2.69 -1.94
C PHE A 184 -15.53 -2.56 -2.13
N ALA A 185 -16.11 -1.43 -1.75
CA ALA A 185 -17.54 -1.18 -1.92
C ALA A 185 -17.92 -0.84 -3.37
N LEU A 186 -17.13 0.00 -4.05
CA LEU A 186 -17.44 0.39 -5.42
C LEU A 186 -17.34 -0.76 -6.41
N GLY A 187 -16.44 -1.73 -6.22
CA GLY A 187 -16.25 -2.83 -7.17
C GLY A 187 -17.56 -3.55 -7.53
N PRO A 188 -18.27 -4.15 -6.55
CA PRO A 188 -19.52 -4.85 -6.81
C PRO A 188 -20.64 -3.92 -7.28
N ILE A 189 -20.71 -2.68 -6.78
CA ILE A 189 -21.72 -1.70 -7.20
C ILE A 189 -21.55 -1.36 -8.69
N PHE A 190 -20.32 -1.08 -9.13
CA PHE A 190 -20.03 -0.84 -10.54
C PHE A 190 -20.27 -2.09 -11.37
N ALA A 191 -19.90 -3.28 -10.89
CA ALA A 191 -20.21 -4.53 -11.60
C ALA A 191 -21.72 -4.70 -11.81
N ALA A 192 -22.55 -4.34 -10.83
CA ALA A 192 -24.01 -4.36 -10.97
C ALA A 192 -24.53 -3.33 -11.97
N CYS A 193 -23.98 -2.11 -11.99
CA CYS A 193 -24.36 -1.08 -12.97
C CYS A 193 -23.93 -1.47 -14.40
N LEU A 194 -22.74 -2.05 -14.54
CA LEU A 194 -22.18 -2.49 -15.81
C LEU A 194 -22.92 -3.69 -16.40
N ALA A 195 -23.63 -4.48 -15.58
CA ALA A 195 -24.47 -5.58 -16.05
C ALA A 195 -25.68 -5.13 -16.89
N TYR A 196 -25.91 -3.82 -17.04
CA TYR A 196 -26.94 -3.26 -17.92
C TYR A 196 -26.37 -2.68 -19.22
N VAL A 197 -25.04 -2.71 -19.39
CA VAL A 197 -24.35 -2.06 -20.51
C VAL A 197 -23.80 -3.14 -21.43
N ASP A 198 -24.62 -3.55 -22.40
CA ASP A 198 -24.23 -4.57 -23.37
C ASP A 198 -24.13 -3.93 -24.75
N PHE A 199 -22.96 -4.03 -25.38
CA PHE A 199 -22.74 -3.52 -26.73
C PHE A 199 -21.76 -4.39 -27.52
N ASN A 200 -22.10 -4.62 -28.79
CA ASN A 200 -21.27 -5.42 -29.69
C ASN A 200 -20.58 -4.51 -30.70
N ILE A 201 -19.24 -4.52 -30.69
CA ILE A 201 -18.41 -3.84 -31.69
C ILE A 201 -17.73 -4.93 -32.52
N GLY A 202 -18.43 -5.44 -33.54
CA GLY A 202 -17.91 -6.49 -34.42
C GLY A 202 -17.73 -7.83 -33.69
N LYS A 203 -16.49 -8.34 -33.61
CA LYS A 203 -16.15 -9.56 -32.84
C LYS A 203 -15.91 -9.31 -31.35
N LEU A 204 -15.91 -8.04 -30.93
CA LEU A 204 -15.78 -7.67 -29.53
C LEU A 204 -17.17 -7.54 -28.92
N GLU A 205 -17.61 -8.60 -28.24
CA GLU A 205 -18.81 -8.55 -27.42
C GLU A 205 -18.43 -7.98 -26.05
N VAL A 206 -18.90 -6.77 -25.78
CA VAL A 206 -18.79 -6.16 -24.46
C VAL A 206 -20.06 -6.49 -23.71
N ASP A 207 -19.95 -7.50 -22.86
CA ASP A 207 -21.02 -8.06 -22.04
C ASP A 207 -20.68 -7.84 -20.55
N LYS A 208 -21.64 -8.11 -19.67
CA LYS A 208 -21.52 -8.09 -18.20
C LYS A 208 -20.24 -8.77 -17.66
N GLU A 209 -19.70 -9.75 -18.39
CA GLU A 209 -18.53 -10.55 -17.99
C GLU A 209 -17.19 -9.86 -18.32
N THR A 210 -17.11 -9.17 -19.46
CA THR A 210 -15.89 -8.47 -19.93
C THR A 210 -15.83 -7.01 -19.49
N ASN A 211 -16.99 -6.40 -19.21
CA ASN A 211 -17.13 -5.03 -18.70
C ASN A 211 -16.23 -4.66 -17.51
N PRO A 212 -16.06 -5.52 -16.49
CA PRO A 212 -15.13 -5.27 -15.39
C PRO A 212 -13.69 -4.99 -15.86
N GLY A 213 -13.22 -5.74 -16.87
CA GLY A 213 -11.88 -5.58 -17.43
C GLY A 213 -11.72 -4.24 -18.15
N TRP A 214 -12.69 -3.88 -19.00
CA TRP A 214 -12.69 -2.59 -19.71
C TRP A 214 -12.75 -1.39 -18.77
N THR A 215 -13.54 -1.50 -17.70
CA THR A 215 -13.69 -0.41 -16.72
C THR A 215 -12.39 -0.16 -15.97
N VAL A 216 -11.74 -1.22 -15.47
CA VAL A 216 -10.44 -1.06 -14.81
C VAL A 216 -9.40 -0.51 -15.78
N ALA A 217 -9.41 -0.98 -17.03
CA ALA A 217 -8.55 -0.46 -18.08
C ALA A 217 -8.76 1.05 -18.32
N ILE A 218 -9.97 1.57 -18.31
CA ILE A 218 -10.21 3.01 -18.46
C ILE A 218 -9.75 3.79 -17.21
N LEU A 219 -10.07 3.28 -16.02
CA LEU A 219 -9.67 3.90 -14.75
C LEU A 219 -8.15 3.95 -14.58
N CYS A 220 -7.43 2.90 -15.00
CA CYS A 220 -5.98 2.85 -15.02
C CYS A 220 -5.38 3.92 -15.95
N LEU A 221 -5.97 4.19 -17.11
CA LEU A 221 -5.54 5.28 -17.99
C LEU A 221 -5.73 6.65 -17.34
N LEU A 222 -6.90 6.89 -16.74
CA LEU A 222 -7.18 8.15 -16.03
C LEU A 222 -6.20 8.36 -14.86
N GLN A 223 -5.99 7.32 -14.05
CA GLN A 223 -5.06 7.35 -12.93
C GLN A 223 -3.61 7.51 -13.39
N THR A 224 -3.25 6.93 -14.54
CA THR A 224 -1.93 7.09 -15.16
C THR A 224 -1.66 8.55 -15.50
N ILE A 225 -2.64 9.24 -16.08
CA ILE A 225 -2.57 10.68 -16.34
C ILE A 225 -2.33 11.40 -15.00
N LEU A 226 -3.17 11.18 -14.00
CA LEU A 226 -3.03 11.86 -12.69
C LEU A 226 -1.65 11.66 -12.04
N VAL A 227 -1.10 10.44 -12.06
CA VAL A 227 0.23 10.14 -11.51
C VAL A 227 1.33 10.89 -12.26
N VAL A 228 1.28 10.92 -13.59
CA VAL A 228 2.31 11.58 -14.43
C VAL A 228 2.36 13.09 -14.20
N TRP A 229 1.21 13.72 -13.95
CA TRP A 229 1.08 15.17 -13.77
C TRP A 229 1.29 15.63 -12.33
N VAL A 230 0.90 14.84 -11.33
CA VAL A 230 0.86 15.28 -9.91
C VAL A 230 1.98 14.68 -9.07
N PHE A 231 2.40 13.45 -9.34
CA PHE A 231 3.28 12.71 -8.42
C PHE A 231 4.76 13.06 -8.63
N PRO A 232 5.55 13.24 -7.54
CA PRO A 232 6.97 13.53 -7.66
C PRO A 232 7.76 12.39 -8.31
N ARG A 233 8.72 12.77 -9.16
CA ARG A 233 9.54 11.82 -9.93
C ARG A 233 10.79 11.32 -9.18
N HIS A 234 11.11 11.89 -8.02
CA HIS A 234 12.29 11.46 -7.27
C HIS A 234 12.13 10.02 -6.75
N GLY A 235 13.26 9.35 -6.52
CA GLY A 235 13.30 8.06 -5.85
C GLY A 235 13.17 8.19 -4.34
N SER A 236 13.01 7.04 -3.70
CA SER A 236 13.03 6.88 -2.24
C SER A 236 14.42 7.17 -1.68
N ARG A 237 14.47 7.97 -0.59
CA ARG A 237 15.70 8.31 0.14
C ARG A 237 16.04 7.32 1.24
N LEU A 238 15.08 6.47 1.64
CA LEU A 238 15.27 5.49 2.72
C LEU A 238 15.75 4.14 2.19
N ILE A 239 15.49 3.82 0.93
CA ILE A 239 15.92 2.56 0.34
C ILE A 239 17.43 2.60 0.09
N GLY A 240 18.16 1.70 0.79
CA GLY A 240 19.62 1.59 0.69
C GLY A 240 20.40 2.28 1.79
N LYS A 241 19.75 3.05 2.68
CA LYS A 241 20.42 3.58 3.88
C LYS A 241 20.59 2.46 4.92
N PRO A 242 21.74 2.38 5.62
CA PRO A 242 21.87 1.52 6.78
C PRO A 242 20.75 1.87 7.75
N LYS A 243 20.00 0.86 8.20
CA LYS A 243 18.97 1.05 9.22
C LYS A 243 19.69 1.63 10.43
N ALA A 244 19.40 2.89 10.78
CA ALA A 244 19.93 3.50 11.98
C ALA A 244 19.61 2.56 13.13
N GLU A 245 20.66 2.09 13.81
CA GLU A 245 20.50 1.19 14.94
C GLU A 245 19.72 2.00 15.97
N PRO A 246 18.51 1.54 16.37
CA PRO A 246 17.76 2.27 17.37
C PRO A 246 18.66 2.37 18.60
N ASP A 247 18.77 3.58 19.18
CA ASP A 247 19.38 3.81 20.49
C ASP A 247 18.50 3.11 21.54
N LEU A 248 18.53 1.79 21.50
CA LEU A 248 17.91 0.94 22.48
C LEU A 248 18.76 1.09 23.74
N PRO A 249 18.15 1.28 24.91
CA PRO A 249 18.88 1.18 26.16
C PRO A 249 19.60 -0.18 26.17
N GLN A 250 20.93 -0.18 26.14
CA GLN A 250 21.78 -1.37 26.02
C GLN A 250 21.62 -2.36 27.19
N THR A 251 20.85 -1.98 28.20
CA THR A 251 20.51 -2.80 29.36
C THR A 251 19.02 -3.15 29.35
N SER A 252 18.58 -3.95 28.36
CA SER A 252 17.34 -4.71 28.55
C SER A 252 17.63 -5.80 29.59
N ALA A 253 16.91 -5.80 30.71
CA ALA A 253 16.96 -6.90 31.68
C ALA A 253 16.83 -8.26 30.97
N PRO A 254 17.49 -9.33 31.45
CA PRO A 254 17.39 -10.64 30.81
C PRO A 254 15.92 -11.06 30.75
N VAL A 255 15.37 -11.07 29.54
CA VAL A 255 13.97 -11.40 29.26
C VAL A 255 13.69 -12.80 29.80
N THR A 256 12.76 -12.92 30.73
CA THR A 256 12.42 -14.17 31.41
C THR A 256 11.88 -15.18 30.39
N LEU A 257 12.11 -16.49 30.57
CA LEU A 257 11.60 -17.53 29.67
C LEU A 257 10.08 -17.38 29.41
N LYS A 258 9.31 -17.07 30.47
CA LYS A 258 7.86 -16.81 30.38
C LYS A 258 7.53 -15.62 29.48
N GLU A 259 8.30 -14.53 29.58
CA GLU A 259 8.13 -13.34 28.74
C GLU A 259 8.49 -13.64 27.28
N ARG A 260 9.56 -14.42 27.03
CA ARG A 260 9.90 -14.87 25.67
C ARG A 260 8.79 -15.74 25.06
N MET A 261 8.24 -16.69 25.81
CA MET A 261 7.13 -17.53 25.34
C MET A 261 5.87 -16.69 25.08
N LEU A 262 5.58 -15.72 25.95
CA LEU A 262 4.46 -14.79 25.75
C LEU A 262 4.67 -13.92 24.51
N HIS A 263 5.86 -13.35 24.31
CA HIS A 263 6.17 -12.55 23.12
C HIS A 263 6.09 -13.37 21.84
N LEU A 264 6.64 -14.59 21.81
CA LEU A 264 6.50 -15.51 20.69
C LEU A 264 5.02 -15.87 20.43
N GLY A 265 4.25 -16.08 21.49
CA GLY A 265 2.81 -16.32 21.41
C GLY A 265 2.05 -15.13 20.83
N CYS A 266 2.31 -13.90 21.29
CA CYS A 266 1.69 -12.68 20.77
C CYS A 266 2.08 -12.42 19.31
N ILE A 267 3.34 -12.60 18.93
CA ILE A 267 3.80 -12.48 17.54
C ILE A 267 3.12 -13.56 16.68
N GLY A 268 3.08 -14.81 17.16
CA GLY A 268 2.41 -15.90 16.47
C GLY A 268 0.92 -15.64 16.27
N PHE A 269 0.23 -15.15 17.31
CA PHE A 269 -1.17 -14.74 17.23
C PHE A 269 -1.40 -13.58 16.27
N LEU A 270 -0.52 -12.58 16.26
CA LEU A 270 -0.59 -11.45 15.33
C LEU A 270 -0.44 -11.93 13.87
N VAL A 271 0.58 -12.76 13.60
CA VAL A 271 0.83 -13.34 12.27
C VAL A 271 -0.36 -14.20 11.83
N ALA A 272 -0.89 -15.03 12.74
CA ALA A 272 -2.08 -15.83 12.47
C ALA A 272 -3.29 -14.95 12.15
N ASN A 273 -3.54 -13.87 12.90
CA ASN A 273 -4.64 -12.95 12.61
C ASN A 273 -4.46 -12.24 11.25
N ILE A 274 -3.26 -11.78 10.91
CA ILE A 274 -3.00 -11.14 9.62
C ILE A 274 -3.23 -12.11 8.45
N ALA A 275 -2.79 -13.37 8.60
CA ALA A 275 -2.99 -14.40 7.58
C ALA A 275 -4.46 -14.80 7.47
N VAL A 276 -5.12 -15.07 8.60
CA VAL A 276 -6.50 -15.52 8.67
C VAL A 276 -7.46 -14.41 8.23
N ALA A 277 -7.28 -13.16 8.66
CA ALA A 277 -8.18 -12.07 8.30
C ALA A 277 -8.18 -11.78 6.80
N ASN A 278 -7.01 -11.74 6.16
CA ASN A 278 -6.92 -11.51 4.71
C ASN A 278 -7.48 -12.70 3.90
N ALA A 279 -7.21 -13.94 4.32
CA ALA A 279 -7.80 -15.12 3.70
C ALA A 279 -9.32 -15.18 3.91
N PHE A 280 -9.79 -14.79 5.09
CA PHE A 280 -11.19 -14.79 5.47
C PHE A 280 -12.01 -13.81 4.64
N ILE A 281 -11.52 -12.60 4.40
CA ILE A 281 -12.25 -11.61 3.58
C ILE A 281 -12.47 -12.13 2.15
N SER A 282 -11.42 -12.65 1.50
CA SER A 282 -11.54 -13.20 0.14
C SER A 282 -12.43 -14.45 0.10
N ALA A 283 -12.28 -15.35 1.08
CA ALA A 283 -13.12 -16.54 1.19
C ALA A 283 -14.59 -16.18 1.44
N TRP A 284 -14.85 -15.20 2.30
CA TRP A 284 -16.19 -14.71 2.59
C TRP A 284 -16.83 -14.08 1.35
N GLN A 285 -16.13 -13.21 0.62
CA GLN A 285 -16.68 -12.58 -0.59
C GLN A 285 -17.09 -13.62 -1.63
N LEU A 286 -16.24 -14.63 -1.85
CA LEU A 286 -16.49 -15.69 -2.83
C LEU A 286 -17.60 -16.65 -2.36
N ALA A 287 -17.59 -17.01 -1.07
CA ALA A 287 -18.62 -17.88 -0.51
C ALA A 287 -19.99 -17.19 -0.49
N ALA A 288 -20.03 -15.90 -0.15
CA ALA A 288 -21.26 -15.11 -0.09
C ALA A 288 -21.91 -15.01 -1.48
N THR A 289 -21.15 -14.67 -2.53
CA THR A 289 -21.68 -14.65 -3.90
C THR A 289 -22.17 -16.03 -4.34
N ASN A 290 -21.41 -17.09 -4.08
CA ASN A 290 -21.79 -18.45 -4.45
C ASN A 290 -23.06 -18.92 -3.76
N VAL A 291 -23.18 -18.73 -2.43
CA VAL A 291 -24.37 -19.15 -1.69
C VAL A 291 -25.59 -18.36 -2.17
N VAL A 292 -25.47 -17.05 -2.34
CA VAL A 292 -26.57 -16.19 -2.77
C VAL A 292 -27.02 -16.50 -4.20
N GLN A 293 -26.08 -16.73 -5.12
CA GLN A 293 -26.40 -17.04 -6.52
C GLN A 293 -26.85 -18.49 -6.73
N LEU A 294 -26.25 -19.47 -6.05
CA LEU A 294 -26.57 -20.90 -6.27
C LEU A 294 -27.74 -21.40 -5.42
N LYS A 295 -27.77 -21.07 -4.11
CA LYS A 295 -28.85 -21.54 -3.22
C LYS A 295 -30.09 -20.68 -3.32
N PHE A 296 -29.92 -19.36 -3.32
CA PHE A 296 -31.04 -18.43 -3.32
C PHE A 296 -31.44 -17.96 -4.73
N GLN A 297 -30.67 -18.30 -5.77
CA GLN A 297 -30.94 -17.94 -7.17
C GLN A 297 -31.10 -16.43 -7.37
N TRP A 298 -30.40 -15.63 -6.57
CA TRP A 298 -30.41 -14.17 -6.72
C TRP A 298 -29.62 -13.75 -7.95
N SER A 299 -30.08 -12.68 -8.59
CA SER A 299 -29.37 -12.05 -9.71
C SER A 299 -27.99 -11.52 -9.28
N ILE A 300 -27.06 -11.41 -10.22
CA ILE A 300 -25.70 -10.89 -9.99
C ILE A 300 -25.74 -9.52 -9.30
N GLN A 301 -26.64 -8.64 -9.73
CA GLN A 301 -26.76 -7.27 -9.22
C GLN A 301 -27.02 -7.27 -7.70
N TRP A 302 -28.01 -8.03 -7.24
CA TRP A 302 -28.33 -8.15 -5.81
C TRP A 302 -27.22 -8.83 -5.00
N SER A 303 -26.57 -9.85 -5.57
CA SER A 303 -25.41 -10.48 -4.93
C SER A 303 -24.23 -9.51 -4.78
N ALA A 304 -24.02 -8.66 -5.78
CA ALA A 304 -22.97 -7.67 -5.80
C ALA A 304 -23.26 -6.55 -4.79
N VAL A 305 -24.49 -6.05 -4.72
CA VAL A 305 -24.91 -5.05 -3.71
C VAL A 305 -24.74 -5.60 -2.30
N LEU A 306 -25.12 -6.86 -2.03
CA LEU A 306 -24.94 -7.49 -0.72
C LEU A 306 -23.46 -7.57 -0.33
N VAL A 307 -22.61 -8.04 -1.25
CA VAL A 307 -21.17 -8.19 -0.98
C VAL A 307 -20.48 -6.82 -0.87
N GLY A 308 -20.86 -5.85 -1.69
CA GLY A 308 -20.36 -4.47 -1.61
C GLY A 308 -20.75 -3.79 -0.30
N GLY A 309 -22.03 -3.91 0.09
CA GLY A 309 -22.53 -3.39 1.37
C GLY A 309 -21.86 -4.05 2.58
N GLY A 310 -21.73 -5.38 2.55
CA GLY A 310 -21.05 -6.12 3.61
C GLY A 310 -19.54 -5.89 3.67
N SER A 311 -18.88 -5.56 2.55
CA SER A 311 -17.45 -5.22 2.52
C SER A 311 -17.15 -3.78 2.96
N PHE A 312 -18.15 -2.91 2.96
CA PHE A 312 -18.01 -1.52 3.44
C PHE A 312 -17.92 -1.46 4.97
N THR A 313 -18.60 -2.36 5.69
CA THR A 313 -18.72 -2.34 7.16
C THR A 313 -17.43 -2.66 7.94
N PRO A 314 -16.60 -3.66 7.57
CA PRO A 314 -15.35 -3.97 8.26
C PRO A 314 -14.27 -2.90 8.07
N ALA A 315 -14.48 -1.98 7.14
CA ALA A 315 -13.47 -1.02 6.72
C ALA A 315 -13.50 0.30 7.53
N PHE A 316 -14.34 0.34 8.58
CA PHE A 316 -14.48 1.42 9.56
C PHE A 316 -14.26 0.96 11.01
N VAL A 317 -13.84 -0.30 11.23
CA VAL A 317 -13.52 -0.86 12.56
C VAL A 317 -12.03 -1.09 12.67
#